data_AF-A0A8J3RUQ1-F1
#
_entry.id   AF-A0A8J3RUQ1-F1
#
_cell.length_a   1.000
_cell.length_b   1.000
_cell.length_c   1.000
_cell.angle_alpha   90.00
_cell.angle_beta   90.00
_cell.angle_gamma   90.00
#
_symmetry.space_group_name_H-M   'P 1'
#
loop_
_entity.id
_entity.type
_entity.pdbx_description
1 polymer ?
#
loop_
_entity_poly.entity_id
_entity_poly.type
_entity_poly.pdbx_seq_one_letter_code
_entity_poly.pdbx_strand_id
1 'polypeptide(L)'
;MEFWGQGTPAAGSGAIVNGNSHQEVIKPDGPEPRPDGPRGAPDPETGATSARNTGETAGSYGPGMRLTPHEQERLLIHVAAGVARDRRSRGLRLNHPEATAVIASFLMEGAREGRTVAELMDTGREVLSREDVMDGVPEMLESVQIEATFPDGTKLVTVHRPIP
;
A
#
# COMPACT_ATOMS: atom_id res chain seq x y z
N MET A 1 -68.33 2.57 -20.23
CA MET A 1 -68.09 3.47 -19.10
C MET A 1 -66.68 3.17 -18.62
N GLU A 2 -65.65 4.03 -18.65
CA GLU A 2 -65.40 5.38 -19.15
C GLU A 2 -63.89 5.60 -18.86
N PHE A 3 -63.07 5.97 -19.84
CA PHE A 3 -62.66 7.35 -20.16
C PHE A 3 -61.70 8.03 -19.15
N TRP A 4 -60.40 7.71 -19.28
CA TRP A 4 -59.23 8.59 -19.16
C TRP A 4 -58.06 7.88 -19.87
N GLY A 5 -57.15 8.50 -20.61
CA GLY A 5 -57.03 9.86 -21.15
C GLY A 5 -55.72 9.93 -21.95
N GLN A 6 -55.72 10.40 -23.20
CA GLN A 6 -54.52 10.34 -24.06
C GLN A 6 -53.54 11.50 -23.82
N GLY A 7 -52.24 11.24 -24.03
CA GLY A 7 -51.17 12.23 -24.06
C GLY A 7 -49.92 11.69 -24.77
N THR A 8 -49.80 11.92 -26.06
CA THR A 8 -48.69 11.47 -26.93
C THR A 8 -47.49 12.46 -26.93
N PRO A 9 -46.29 12.04 -27.36
CA PRO A 9 -45.03 12.72 -27.00
C PRO A 9 -44.48 13.70 -28.07
N ALA A 10 -43.53 14.53 -27.64
CA ALA A 10 -42.48 15.13 -28.48
C ALA A 10 -41.11 14.56 -28.02
N ALA A 11 -40.19 14.07 -28.86
CA ALA A 11 -39.68 14.43 -30.19
C ALA A 11 -38.49 15.41 -30.15
N GLY A 12 -37.34 14.99 -30.69
CA GLY A 12 -36.03 15.66 -30.55
C GLY A 12 -34.97 14.69 -29.96
N SER A 13 -34.47 13.66 -30.66
CA SER A 13 -33.80 13.60 -31.98
C SER A 13 -32.31 13.98 -31.94
N GLY A 14 -31.46 13.20 -32.60
CA GLY A 14 -30.03 13.47 -32.80
C GLY A 14 -29.11 12.36 -32.27
N ALA A 15 -28.64 11.47 -33.14
CA ALA A 15 -27.67 10.42 -32.82
C ALA A 15 -26.25 10.77 -33.31
N ILE A 16 -25.27 10.02 -32.79
CA ILE A 16 -23.82 10.12 -33.01
C ILE A 16 -23.43 10.29 -34.49
N VAL A 17 -22.51 11.23 -34.77
CA VAL A 17 -21.61 11.18 -35.94
C VAL A 17 -20.20 11.62 -35.51
N ASN A 18 -19.20 10.75 -35.73
CA ASN A 18 -17.79 11.17 -35.79
C ASN A 18 -17.51 11.63 -37.23
N GLY A 19 -17.04 12.87 -37.41
CA GLY A 19 -16.69 13.44 -38.71
C GLY A 19 -15.29 14.06 -38.68
N ASN A 20 -14.36 13.49 -39.45
CA ASN A 20 -12.99 13.99 -39.57
C ASN A 20 -12.75 14.45 -41.02
N SER A 21 -12.18 15.65 -41.22
CA SER A 21 -11.90 16.18 -42.56
C SER A 21 -10.77 17.22 -42.57
N HIS A 22 -9.70 16.88 -43.29
CA HIS A 22 -8.89 17.69 -44.23
C HIS A 22 -9.00 19.23 -44.19
N GLN A 23 -7.92 20.02 -44.38
CA GLN A 23 -6.53 19.79 -44.86
C GLN A 23 -5.59 20.79 -44.11
N GLU A 24 -4.28 20.93 -44.32
CA GLU A 24 -3.46 20.99 -45.54
C GLU A 24 -1.97 20.69 -45.22
N VAL A 25 -1.14 20.41 -46.23
CA VAL A 25 0.30 20.08 -46.07
C VAL A 25 1.16 21.10 -46.82
N ILE A 26 2.06 21.79 -46.11
CA ILE A 26 3.03 22.72 -46.70
C ILE A 26 4.46 22.31 -46.33
N LYS A 27 5.32 22.23 -47.35
CA LYS A 27 6.78 22.08 -47.35
C LYS A 27 7.32 22.74 -48.64
N PRO A 28 8.62 23.08 -48.74
CA PRO A 28 9.67 23.20 -47.72
C PRO A 28 10.25 24.64 -47.65
N ASP A 29 11.34 24.86 -46.90
CA ASP A 29 12.61 25.35 -47.48
C ASP A 29 13.71 25.52 -46.41
N GLY A 30 14.97 25.40 -46.82
CA GLY A 30 16.20 25.76 -46.09
C GLY A 30 17.09 26.64 -46.98
N PRO A 31 18.31 27.09 -46.58
CA PRO A 31 19.28 26.47 -45.67
C PRO A 31 19.53 27.39 -44.42
N GLU A 32 20.62 27.47 -43.64
CA GLU A 32 22.04 27.03 -43.71
C GLU A 32 22.60 26.58 -42.33
N PRO A 33 23.68 25.77 -42.30
CA PRO A 33 24.40 25.43 -41.07
C PRO A 33 25.32 26.56 -40.57
N ARG A 34 25.80 26.44 -39.32
CA ARG A 34 26.85 27.28 -38.74
C ARG A 34 28.01 26.41 -38.22
N PRO A 35 29.26 26.93 -38.16
CA PRO A 35 30.44 26.12 -38.47
C PRO A 35 31.04 25.30 -37.32
N ASP A 36 31.77 24.27 -37.71
CA ASP A 36 32.58 23.36 -36.89
C ASP A 36 33.52 24.08 -35.89
N GLY A 37 33.61 23.54 -34.67
CA GLY A 37 34.81 23.68 -33.85
C GLY A 37 35.97 22.83 -34.40
N PRO A 38 37.24 23.20 -34.13
CA PRO A 38 38.40 22.56 -34.76
C PRO A 38 38.53 21.07 -34.44
N ARG A 39 38.70 20.26 -35.49
CA ARG A 39 38.84 18.80 -35.40
C ARG A 39 40.26 18.43 -34.98
N GLY A 40 40.42 17.74 -33.85
CA GLY A 40 41.59 16.91 -33.60
C GLY A 40 41.47 15.58 -34.37
N ALA A 41 42.51 15.17 -35.08
CA ALA A 41 42.55 13.87 -35.76
C ALA A 41 42.87 12.74 -34.74
N PRO A 42 42.40 11.49 -34.98
CA PRO A 42 42.70 10.35 -34.12
C PRO A 42 44.01 9.65 -34.51
N ASP A 43 44.59 8.92 -33.56
CA ASP A 43 45.52 7.81 -33.82
C ASP A 43 44.91 6.48 -33.34
N PRO A 44 45.29 5.31 -33.90
CA PRO A 44 44.46 4.10 -33.85
C PRO A 44 45.11 2.87 -33.20
N GLU A 45 44.33 1.78 -33.10
CA GLU A 45 44.73 0.43 -32.66
C GLU A 45 45.11 0.33 -31.16
N THR A 46 45.03 -0.80 -30.43
CA THR A 46 44.77 -2.21 -30.77
C THR A 46 44.01 -2.89 -29.62
N GLY A 47 43.23 -3.94 -29.92
CA GLY A 47 43.06 -5.07 -28.99
C GLY A 47 41.67 -5.27 -28.37
N ALA A 48 40.96 -6.30 -28.86
CA ALA A 48 39.82 -6.87 -28.14
C ALA A 48 40.31 -7.88 -27.08
N THR A 49 39.82 -7.76 -25.85
CA THR A 49 39.91 -8.84 -24.85
C THR A 49 38.77 -8.71 -23.84
N SER A 50 38.12 -9.83 -23.51
CA SER A 50 36.96 -9.84 -22.60
C SER A 50 37.37 -10.16 -21.16
N ALA A 51 37.02 -9.32 -20.19
CA ALA A 51 37.13 -9.68 -18.77
C ALA A 51 36.15 -8.95 -17.83
N ARG A 52 35.02 -9.63 -17.55
CA ARG A 52 34.36 -9.72 -16.22
C ARG A 52 33.64 -8.48 -15.66
N ASN A 53 32.67 -8.76 -14.78
CA ASN A 53 31.90 -7.75 -14.03
C ASN A 53 32.78 -6.94 -13.08
N THR A 54 32.61 -5.61 -13.16
CA THR A 54 32.63 -4.65 -12.05
C THR A 54 31.46 -3.68 -12.32
N GLY A 55 30.77 -3.10 -11.35
CA GLY A 55 30.87 -3.14 -9.89
C GLY A 55 29.93 -2.05 -9.35
N GLU A 56 29.49 -2.16 -8.10
CA GLU A 56 28.66 -1.15 -7.42
C GLU A 56 29.43 0.20 -7.29
N THR A 57 28.84 1.39 -7.07
CA THR A 57 27.53 1.75 -6.50
C THR A 57 27.16 3.20 -6.87
N ALA A 58 25.88 3.57 -6.90
CA ALA A 58 25.44 4.98 -6.92
C ALA A 58 24.03 5.18 -6.30
N GLY A 59 23.85 4.79 -5.03
CA GLY A 59 22.53 4.81 -4.36
C GLY A 59 22.59 4.98 -2.84
N SER A 60 23.45 5.89 -2.34
CA SER A 60 23.70 6.04 -0.90
C SER A 60 22.59 6.84 -0.19
N TYR A 61 21.50 6.14 0.18
CA TYR A 61 20.39 6.70 0.98
C TYR A 61 20.73 6.79 2.49
N GLY A 62 21.86 7.43 2.82
CA GLY A 62 22.30 7.69 4.19
C GLY A 62 22.47 6.43 5.07
N PRO A 63 22.43 6.57 6.41
CA PRO A 63 22.32 5.44 7.33
C PRO A 63 20.87 4.89 7.33
N GLY A 64 20.48 4.26 6.22
CA GLY A 64 19.14 3.69 6.05
C GLY A 64 18.79 2.64 7.10
N MET A 65 17.50 2.57 7.46
CA MET A 65 16.97 1.64 8.46
C MET A 65 17.13 0.19 7.99
N ARG A 66 17.97 -0.59 8.69
CA ARG A 66 18.37 -1.96 8.28
C ARG A 66 17.34 -3.01 8.73
N LEU A 67 16.14 -2.95 8.16
CA LEU A 67 15.04 -3.86 8.49
C LEU A 67 15.27 -5.26 7.90
N THR A 68 15.34 -6.27 8.77
CA THR A 68 15.20 -7.68 8.37
C THR A 68 13.82 -7.94 7.76
N PRO A 69 13.63 -9.03 6.98
CA PRO A 69 12.31 -9.39 6.46
C PRO A 69 11.24 -9.51 7.56
N HIS A 70 11.60 -10.08 8.71
CA HIS A 70 10.69 -10.22 9.86
C HIS A 70 10.27 -8.86 10.45
N GLU A 71 11.14 -7.86 10.47
CA GLU A 71 10.78 -6.51 10.91
C GLU A 71 9.88 -5.80 9.88
N GLN A 72 10.09 -6.06 8.58
CA GLN A 72 9.18 -5.57 7.53
C GLN A 72 7.78 -6.23 7.65
N GLU A 73 7.72 -7.53 7.95
CA GLU A 73 6.47 -8.24 8.23
C GLU A 73 5.76 -7.70 9.47
N ARG A 74 6.49 -7.42 10.57
CA ARG A 74 5.92 -6.73 11.75
C ARG A 74 5.33 -5.39 11.36
N LEU A 75 6.04 -4.56 10.59
CA LEU A 75 5.54 -3.25 10.13
C LEU A 75 4.24 -3.36 9.31
N LEU A 76 4.07 -4.39 8.48
CA LEU A 76 2.82 -4.63 7.75
C LEU A 76 1.62 -4.85 8.67
N ILE A 77 1.81 -5.42 9.87
CA ILE A 77 0.75 -5.55 10.89
C ILE A 77 0.34 -4.18 11.42
N HIS A 78 1.29 -3.25 11.69
CA HIS A 78 0.95 -1.88 12.11
C HIS A 78 0.22 -1.11 10.99
N VAL A 79 0.58 -1.32 9.72
CA VAL A 79 -0.14 -0.75 8.56
C VAL A 79 -1.57 -1.30 8.48
N ALA A 80 -1.76 -2.62 8.59
CA ALA A 80 -3.08 -3.25 8.59
C ALA A 80 -3.94 -2.76 9.78
N ALA A 81 -3.35 -2.62 10.97
CA ALA A 81 -4.02 -2.07 12.15
C ALA A 81 -4.41 -0.59 11.97
N GLY A 82 -3.58 0.21 11.28
CA GLY A 82 -3.92 1.59 10.91
C GLY A 82 -5.14 1.66 9.99
N VAL A 83 -5.16 0.84 8.94
CA VAL A 83 -6.31 0.73 8.01
C VAL A 83 -7.57 0.23 8.72
N ALA A 84 -7.46 -0.72 9.64
CA ALA A 84 -8.58 -1.19 10.46
C ALA A 84 -9.11 -0.09 11.41
N ARG A 85 -8.23 0.66 12.10
CA ARG A 85 -8.63 1.78 12.97
C ARG A 85 -9.33 2.89 12.20
N ASP A 86 -8.89 3.20 10.98
CA ASP A 86 -9.56 4.14 10.06
C ASP A 86 -10.92 3.62 9.54
N ARG A 87 -11.11 2.30 9.41
CA ARG A 87 -12.43 1.72 9.10
C ARG A 87 -13.38 1.81 10.29
N ARG A 88 -12.91 1.47 11.50
CA ARG A 88 -13.68 1.58 12.77
C ARG A 88 -14.07 3.03 13.07
N SER A 89 -13.18 4.00 12.87
CA SER A 89 -13.47 5.43 13.11
C SER A 89 -14.58 5.98 12.19
N ARG A 90 -14.81 5.34 11.04
CA ARG A 90 -15.90 5.64 10.09
C ARG A 90 -17.16 4.78 10.32
N GLY A 91 -17.24 4.08 11.46
CA GLY A 91 -18.41 3.30 11.87
C GLY A 91 -18.52 1.90 11.26
N LEU A 92 -17.46 1.38 10.64
CA LEU A 92 -17.48 0.01 10.09
C LEU A 92 -17.09 -1.01 11.18
N ARG A 93 -17.95 -2.02 11.37
CA ARG A 93 -17.62 -3.20 12.18
C ARG A 93 -16.49 -3.99 11.52
N LEU A 94 -15.44 -4.30 12.27
CA LEU A 94 -14.23 -4.94 11.78
C LEU A 94 -14.44 -6.41 11.42
N ASN A 95 -13.84 -6.86 10.33
CA ASN A 95 -13.75 -8.28 10.01
C ASN A 95 -12.60 -8.97 10.78
N HIS A 96 -12.51 -10.31 10.66
CA HIS A 96 -11.53 -11.14 11.37
C HIS A 96 -10.06 -10.65 11.23
N PRO A 97 -9.47 -10.50 10.03
CA PRO A 97 -8.08 -10.04 9.92
C PRO A 97 -7.86 -8.59 10.38
N GLU A 98 -8.86 -7.71 10.29
CA GLU A 98 -8.80 -6.36 10.87
C GLU A 98 -8.74 -6.39 12.40
N ALA A 99 -9.59 -7.18 13.04
CA ALA A 99 -9.58 -7.34 14.50
C ALA A 99 -8.24 -7.90 14.99
N THR A 100 -7.76 -8.98 14.35
CA THR A 100 -6.44 -9.58 14.61
C THR A 100 -5.30 -8.56 14.46
N ALA A 101 -5.30 -7.74 13.42
CA ALA A 101 -4.28 -6.71 13.23
C ALA A 101 -4.31 -5.63 14.32
N VAL A 102 -5.50 -5.15 14.72
CA VAL A 102 -5.66 -4.15 15.78
C VAL A 102 -5.13 -4.65 17.12
N ILE A 103 -5.47 -5.90 17.48
CA ILE A 103 -4.99 -6.56 18.71
C ILE A 103 -3.48 -6.81 18.65
N ALA A 104 -2.98 -7.41 17.57
CA ALA A 104 -1.54 -7.67 17.42
C ALA A 104 -0.69 -6.38 17.45
N SER A 105 -1.16 -5.29 16.83
CA SER A 105 -0.53 -3.98 16.95
C SER A 105 -0.55 -3.44 18.38
N PHE A 106 -1.66 -3.56 19.12
CA PHE A 106 -1.72 -3.15 20.53
C PHE A 106 -0.70 -3.90 21.40
N LEU A 107 -0.57 -5.22 21.20
CA LEU A 107 0.39 -6.05 21.94
C LEU A 107 1.86 -5.67 21.64
N MET A 108 2.18 -5.33 20.39
CA MET A 108 3.53 -4.89 20.02
C MET A 108 3.87 -3.48 20.56
N GLU A 109 2.94 -2.53 20.49
CA GLU A 109 3.13 -1.20 21.09
C GLU A 109 3.25 -1.31 22.63
N GLY A 110 2.40 -2.10 23.29
CA GLY A 110 2.46 -2.29 24.74
C GLY A 110 3.74 -3.00 25.22
N ALA A 111 4.29 -3.93 24.43
CA ALA A 111 5.62 -4.49 24.70
C ALA A 111 6.73 -3.42 24.53
N ARG A 112 6.60 -2.55 23.52
CA ARG A 112 7.51 -1.42 23.28
C ARG A 112 7.42 -0.33 24.35
N GLU A 113 6.26 -0.13 24.96
CA GLU A 113 6.07 0.70 26.17
C GLU A 113 6.72 0.08 27.42
N GLY A 114 7.04 -1.22 27.40
CA GLY A 114 7.64 -1.93 28.52
C GLY A 114 6.65 -2.57 29.49
N ARG A 115 5.38 -2.74 29.10
CA ARG A 115 4.40 -3.54 29.87
C ARG A 115 4.87 -5.00 29.95
N THR A 116 4.44 -5.72 30.98
CA THR A 116 4.73 -7.16 31.13
C THR A 116 3.88 -8.01 30.19
N VAL A 117 4.33 -9.24 29.92
CA VAL A 117 3.54 -10.22 29.13
C VAL A 117 2.18 -10.48 29.79
N ALA A 118 2.11 -10.57 31.13
CA ALA A 118 0.88 -10.81 31.86
C ALA A 118 -0.14 -9.67 31.67
N GLU A 119 0.28 -8.41 31.84
CA GLU A 119 -0.58 -7.25 31.61
C GLU A 119 -1.11 -7.20 30.17
N LEU A 120 -0.33 -7.65 29.19
CA LEU A 120 -0.76 -7.73 27.79
C LEU A 120 -1.70 -8.91 27.50
N MET A 121 -1.56 -10.04 28.20
CA MET A 121 -2.51 -11.16 28.13
C MET A 121 -3.89 -10.80 28.70
N ASP A 122 -3.95 -9.86 29.64
CA ASP A 122 -5.18 -9.33 30.21
C ASP A 122 -5.74 -8.14 29.41
N THR A 123 -5.00 -7.04 29.30
CA THR A 123 -5.45 -5.82 28.58
C THR A 123 -5.64 -6.05 27.08
N GLY A 124 -5.03 -7.08 26.49
CA GLY A 124 -5.29 -7.52 25.12
C GLY A 124 -6.74 -7.97 24.86
N ARG A 125 -7.52 -8.26 25.91
CA ARG A 125 -8.95 -8.58 25.85
C ARG A 125 -9.87 -7.35 25.98
N GLU A 126 -9.30 -6.16 26.15
CA GLU A 126 -10.01 -4.90 26.38
C GLU A 126 -9.94 -3.96 25.15
N VAL A 127 -9.24 -4.40 24.08
CA VAL A 127 -8.93 -3.60 22.88
C VAL A 127 -10.12 -3.45 21.93
N LEU A 128 -10.97 -4.49 21.86
CA LEU A 128 -12.14 -4.59 20.99
C LEU A 128 -13.28 -5.31 21.71
N SER A 129 -14.49 -4.80 21.56
CA SER A 129 -15.73 -5.42 22.04
C SER A 129 -16.58 -5.99 20.88
N ARG A 130 -17.70 -6.65 21.19
CA ARG A 130 -18.53 -7.36 20.19
C ARG A 130 -19.22 -6.42 19.21
N GLU A 131 -19.50 -5.19 19.62
CA GLU A 131 -20.02 -4.12 18.79
C GLU A 131 -18.98 -3.56 17.80
N ASP A 132 -17.68 -3.69 18.08
CA ASP A 132 -16.61 -3.23 17.18
C ASP A 132 -16.38 -4.14 15.98
N VAL A 133 -16.75 -5.42 16.08
CA VAL A 133 -16.43 -6.47 15.11
C VAL A 133 -17.69 -7.06 14.48
N MET A 134 -17.59 -7.67 13.31
CA MET A 134 -18.71 -8.35 12.64
C MET A 134 -19.17 -9.59 13.42
N ASP A 135 -20.42 -10.01 13.19
CA ASP A 135 -21.00 -11.17 13.87
C ASP A 135 -20.23 -12.46 13.54
N GLY A 136 -19.98 -13.29 14.56
CA GLY A 136 -19.16 -14.50 14.46
C GLY A 136 -17.64 -14.28 14.54
N VAL A 137 -17.13 -13.04 14.41
CA VAL A 137 -15.69 -12.74 14.59
C VAL A 137 -15.18 -13.07 16.01
N PRO A 138 -15.91 -12.80 17.11
CA PRO A 138 -15.45 -13.18 18.45
C PRO A 138 -15.28 -14.70 18.62
N GLU A 139 -16.17 -15.49 18.00
CA GLU A 139 -16.16 -16.95 18.03
C GLU A 139 -15.06 -17.53 17.14
N MET A 140 -14.74 -16.88 16.01
CA MET A 140 -13.65 -17.29 15.12
C MET A 140 -12.26 -16.97 15.67
N LEU A 141 -12.11 -15.89 16.44
CA LEU A 141 -10.83 -15.41 16.94
C LEU A 141 -10.45 -16.06 18.29
N GLU A 142 -10.21 -17.37 18.29
CA GLU A 142 -9.91 -18.13 19.52
C GLU A 142 -8.69 -17.61 20.29
N SER A 143 -7.65 -17.14 19.58
CA SER A 143 -6.51 -16.44 20.18
C SER A 143 -5.79 -15.53 19.17
N VAL A 144 -5.10 -14.51 19.68
CA VAL A 144 -4.07 -13.75 18.95
C VAL A 144 -2.72 -14.05 19.59
N GLN A 145 -1.74 -14.41 18.76
CA GLN A 145 -0.36 -14.71 19.17
C GLN A 145 0.61 -13.82 18.42
N ILE A 146 1.57 -13.21 19.12
CA ILE A 146 2.58 -12.33 18.51
C ILE A 146 3.91 -12.40 19.25
N GLU A 147 5.01 -12.45 18.49
CA GLU A 147 6.34 -12.23 19.06
C GLU A 147 6.65 -10.73 19.08
N ALA A 148 6.74 -10.15 20.28
CA ALA A 148 7.04 -8.75 20.49
C ALA A 148 8.38 -8.58 21.26
N THR A 149 9.07 -7.47 21.02
CA THR A 149 10.35 -7.16 21.67
C THR A 149 10.13 -6.29 22.90
N PHE A 150 10.33 -6.88 24.08
CA PHE A 150 10.28 -6.22 25.38
C PHE A 150 11.65 -5.64 25.75
N PRO A 151 11.75 -4.78 26.78
CA PRO A 151 13.04 -4.27 27.27
C PRO A 151 14.05 -5.34 27.70
N ASP A 152 13.58 -6.55 28.03
CA ASP A 152 14.38 -7.72 28.41
C ASP A 152 14.42 -8.84 27.35
N GLY A 153 13.96 -8.56 26.11
CA GLY A 153 14.10 -9.45 24.94
C GLY A 153 12.80 -9.78 24.21
N THR A 154 12.90 -10.53 23.11
CA THR A 154 11.73 -10.99 22.35
C THR A 154 11.00 -12.11 23.09
N LYS A 155 9.66 -11.98 23.18
CA LYS A 155 8.78 -12.97 23.82
C LYS A 155 7.50 -13.16 23.03
N LEU A 156 6.95 -14.37 23.08
CA LEU A 156 5.62 -14.68 22.57
C LEU A 156 4.56 -14.19 23.58
N VAL A 157 3.56 -13.46 23.11
CA VAL A 157 2.37 -13.07 23.86
C VAL A 157 1.17 -13.76 23.25
N THR A 158 0.35 -14.42 24.06
CA THR A 158 -0.88 -15.13 23.63
C THR A 158 -2.09 -14.61 24.37
N VAL A 159 -3.00 -13.94 23.65
CA VAL A 159 -4.30 -13.52 24.20
C VAL A 159 -5.35 -14.53 23.76
N HIS A 160 -5.91 -15.29 24.70
CA HIS A 160 -7.03 -16.20 24.45
C HIS A 160 -8.36 -15.47 24.53
N ARG A 161 -9.26 -15.70 23.56
CA ARG A 161 -10.55 -15.01 23.40
C ARG A 161 -10.43 -13.49 23.63
N PRO A 162 -9.68 -12.77 22.78
CA PRO A 162 -9.43 -11.33 22.90
C PRO A 162 -10.67 -10.44 22.70
N ILE A 163 -11.81 -11.03 22.33
CA ILE A 163 -13.11 -10.34 22.24
C ILE A 163 -14.09 -11.19 23.08
N PRO A 164 -14.38 -10.82 24.34
CA PRO A 164 -15.21 -11.61 25.25
C PRO A 164 -16.65 -11.85 24.77
#